data_AF-T1CUB8-F1
#
_entry.id   AF-T1CUB8-F1
#
_cell.length_a   1.000
_cell.length_b   1.000
_cell.length_c   1.000
_cell.angle_alpha   90.00
_cell.angle_beta   90.00
_cell.angle_gamma   90.00
#
_symmetry.space_group_name_H-M   'P 1'
#
loop_
_entity.id
_entity.type
_entity.pdbx_description
1 polymer ?
#
loop_
_entity_poly.entity_id
_entity_poly.type
_entity_poly.pdbx_seq_one_letter_code
_entity_poly.pdbx_strand_id
1 'polypeptide(L)'
;MLAAVRPHLAPEKPVHLFGVGHPMLFALGALWGGDLFDSASYHKFALRETLLFPEGSLPLAEVQEEICGCALCREVPLVGLSHRPVEERQLHLARHNLDQCLREIARVRQAIRDGTLWELAERRAGGHPALYDALEATGGAGQLFLPVEPYSRRTFRFVSPLSLSRPTLLRWSAGLERYGRDRGPRHRVRGRPLSPEALRAAPPLGPEGPEDPTLWVVPTPLGEVPLELTEIYPVGPSLLRAGPRLELPPPEAPGPGSGGPVDRAEGWTLRHVLGLLEWVWGRSLREQLVREPLRPVHSRATGRLRRVLRDGASL
;
A
#
# COMPACT_ATOMS: atom_id res chain seq x y z
N MET A 1 1.07 10.20 21.70
CA MET A 1 -0.28 10.26 22.31
C MET A 1 -1.25 9.30 21.63
N LEU A 2 -1.59 9.47 20.34
CA LEU A 2 -2.58 8.63 19.65
C LEU A 2 -2.28 7.13 19.73
N ALA A 3 -1.02 6.72 19.52
CA ALA A 3 -0.58 5.34 19.68
C ALA A 3 -0.88 4.73 21.06
N ALA A 4 -0.81 5.52 22.14
CA ALA A 4 -1.06 5.05 23.50
C ALA A 4 -2.57 4.96 23.80
N VAL A 5 -3.37 5.90 23.27
CA VAL A 5 -4.80 5.98 23.59
C VAL A 5 -5.63 5.08 22.68
N ARG A 6 -5.33 5.02 21.37
CA ARG A 6 -6.16 4.34 20.36
C ARG A 6 -6.51 2.88 20.68
N PRO A 7 -5.60 2.05 21.25
CA PRO A 7 -5.91 0.66 21.61
C PRO A 7 -6.96 0.52 22.74
N HIS A 8 -7.14 1.58 23.53
CA HIS A 8 -8.07 1.60 24.67
C HIS A 8 -9.44 2.19 24.31
N LEU A 9 -9.62 2.64 23.06
CA LEU A 9 -10.88 3.19 22.59
C LEU A 9 -11.73 2.11 21.90
N ALA A 10 -13.03 2.13 22.19
CA ALA A 10 -13.99 1.27 21.54
C ALA A 10 -14.05 1.57 20.03
N PRO A 11 -13.86 0.57 19.14
CA PRO A 11 -13.70 0.80 17.70
C PRO A 11 -14.96 1.35 17.02
N GLU A 12 -16.14 1.15 17.59
CA GLU A 12 -17.42 1.60 17.05
C GLU A 12 -17.76 3.05 17.41
N LYS A 13 -16.99 3.69 18.30
CA LYS A 13 -17.25 5.07 18.76
C LYS A 13 -16.39 6.08 18.00
N PRO A 14 -16.95 7.22 17.56
CA PRO A 14 -16.18 8.27 16.92
C PRO A 14 -15.08 8.83 17.82
N VAL A 15 -13.91 9.12 17.23
CA VAL A 15 -12.78 9.76 17.90
C VAL A 15 -12.64 11.20 17.41
N HIS A 16 -12.72 12.15 18.34
CA HIS A 16 -12.50 13.57 18.05
C HIS A 16 -11.06 13.98 18.37
N LEU A 17 -10.36 14.49 17.36
CA LEU A 17 -9.02 15.08 17.51
C LEU A 17 -9.13 16.57 17.83
N PHE A 18 -9.25 16.87 19.12
CA PHE A 18 -9.44 18.24 19.61
C PHE A 18 -8.28 19.15 19.23
N GLY A 19 -8.58 20.32 18.64
CA GLY A 19 -7.59 21.34 18.28
C GLY A 19 -6.77 21.04 17.03
N VAL A 20 -7.04 19.93 16.33
CA VAL A 20 -6.41 19.61 15.05
C VAL A 20 -7.18 20.33 13.93
N GLY A 21 -6.80 21.58 13.67
CA GLY A 21 -7.52 22.46 12.74
C GLY A 21 -6.79 22.84 11.45
N HIS A 22 -5.54 22.40 11.26
CA HIS A 22 -4.71 22.73 10.09
C HIS A 22 -4.77 21.59 9.05
N PRO A 23 -5.01 21.87 7.75
CA PRO A 23 -5.24 20.83 6.74
C PRO A 23 -4.09 19.82 6.58
N MET A 24 -2.84 20.24 6.72
CA MET A 24 -1.65 19.36 6.75
C MET A 24 -1.79 18.14 7.69
N LEU A 25 -2.53 18.28 8.79
CA LEU A 25 -2.64 17.25 9.82
C LEU A 25 -3.76 16.24 9.55
N PHE A 26 -4.71 16.55 8.67
CA PHE A 26 -5.94 15.75 8.54
C PHE A 26 -5.67 14.33 8.02
N ALA A 27 -4.74 14.17 7.08
CA ALA A 27 -4.39 12.85 6.57
C ALA A 27 -3.78 11.96 7.66
N LEU A 28 -2.83 12.48 8.44
CA LEU A 28 -2.21 11.73 9.53
C LEU A 28 -3.18 11.50 10.70
N GLY A 29 -4.02 12.48 11.02
CA GLY A 29 -5.05 12.35 12.05
C GLY A 29 -6.07 11.27 11.70
N ALA A 30 -6.58 11.27 10.47
CA ALA A 30 -7.48 10.24 9.98
C ALA A 30 -6.81 8.86 9.90
N LEU A 31 -5.51 8.81 9.55
CA LEU A 31 -4.74 7.57 9.54
C LEU A 31 -4.73 6.90 10.92
N TRP A 32 -4.57 7.69 11.99
CA TRP A 32 -4.67 7.23 13.37
C TRP A 32 -6.10 6.95 13.86
N GLY A 33 -7.11 7.05 12.98
CA GLY A 33 -8.50 6.80 13.29
C GLY A 33 -9.22 7.98 13.93
N GLY A 34 -8.80 9.22 13.63
CA GLY A 34 -9.57 10.42 13.97
C GLY A 34 -10.74 10.62 13.01
N ASP A 35 -11.94 10.74 13.56
CA ASP A 35 -13.20 10.87 12.81
C ASP A 35 -13.70 12.31 12.74
N LEU A 36 -13.46 13.08 13.81
CA LEU A 36 -13.89 14.47 13.95
C LEU A 36 -12.68 15.39 14.16
N PHE A 37 -12.78 16.59 13.57
CA PHE A 37 -11.78 17.66 13.66
C PHE A 37 -12.51 18.98 13.94
N ASP A 38 -11.94 19.82 14.79
CA ASP A 38 -12.37 21.20 15.01
C ASP A 38 -11.26 22.17 14.63
N SER A 39 -11.63 23.32 14.07
CA SER A 39 -10.66 24.33 13.64
C SER A 39 -11.10 25.71 14.07
N ALA A 40 -10.36 26.31 14.99
CA ALA A 40 -10.29 27.77 15.14
C ALA A 40 -9.18 28.37 14.24
N SER A 41 -8.33 27.51 13.67
CA SER A 41 -7.13 27.93 12.92
C SER A 41 -7.48 28.71 11.65
N TYR A 42 -8.56 28.35 10.95
CA TYR A 42 -8.93 29.04 9.71
C TYR A 42 -9.12 30.55 9.92
N HIS A 43 -9.74 30.93 11.04
CA HIS A 43 -9.98 32.32 11.40
C HIS A 43 -8.76 32.94 12.08
N LYS A 44 -8.11 32.26 13.03
CA LYS A 44 -6.92 32.77 13.72
C LYS A 44 -5.75 33.08 12.78
N PHE A 45 -5.55 32.24 11.76
CA PHE A 45 -4.52 32.48 10.74
C PHE A 45 -4.91 33.63 9.81
N ALA A 46 -6.20 33.75 9.46
CA ALA A 46 -6.69 34.86 8.67
C ALA A 46 -6.48 36.22 9.36
N LEU A 47 -6.71 36.30 10.69
CA LEU A 47 -6.41 37.51 11.49
C LEU A 47 -4.93 37.91 11.44
N ARG A 48 -4.04 36.94 11.22
CA ARG A 48 -2.58 37.13 11.04
C ARG A 48 -2.18 37.20 9.57
N GLU A 49 -3.14 37.42 8.69
CA GLU A 49 -2.96 37.53 7.24
C GLU A 49 -2.23 36.33 6.64
N THR A 50 -2.52 35.11 7.13
CA THR A 50 -1.86 33.88 6.70
C THR A 50 -2.84 32.91 6.03
N LEU A 51 -2.43 32.38 4.89
CA LEU A 51 -3.12 31.35 4.12
C LEU A 51 -2.77 29.96 4.64
N LEU A 52 -3.76 29.08 4.71
CA LEU A 52 -3.58 27.65 5.01
C LEU A 52 -3.59 26.84 3.72
N PHE A 53 -2.69 25.88 3.61
CA PHE A 53 -2.63 24.90 2.53
C PHE A 53 -2.36 23.49 3.11
N PRO A 54 -2.70 22.42 2.38
CA PRO A 54 -2.34 21.05 2.79
C PRO A 54 -0.83 20.80 2.92
N GLU A 55 0.01 21.64 2.31
CA GLU A 55 1.47 21.54 2.34
C GLU A 55 2.11 22.48 3.39
N GLY A 56 1.39 23.49 3.88
CA GLY A 56 2.00 24.55 4.67
C GLY A 56 1.06 25.69 5.03
N SER A 57 1.64 26.72 5.61
CA SER A 57 1.03 28.04 5.75
C SER A 57 1.87 29.06 4.98
N LEU A 58 1.24 30.09 4.43
CA LEU A 58 1.93 31.15 3.69
C LEU A 58 1.40 32.54 4.08
N PRO A 59 2.23 33.45 4.58
CA PRO A 59 1.82 34.84 4.81
C PRO A 59 1.37 35.50 3.50
N LEU A 60 0.28 36.27 3.53
CA LEU A 60 -0.26 36.95 2.35
C LEU A 60 0.77 37.91 1.73
N ALA A 61 1.61 38.54 2.56
CA ALA A 61 2.67 39.44 2.11
C ALA A 61 3.77 38.75 1.28
N GLU A 62 3.90 37.43 1.36
CA GLU A 62 4.88 36.65 0.60
C GLU A 62 4.32 36.09 -0.72
N VAL A 63 3.02 36.31 -0.99
CA VAL A 63 2.38 35.82 -2.22
C VAL A 63 2.79 36.69 -3.41
N GLN A 64 3.52 36.08 -4.35
CA GLN A 64 3.97 36.73 -5.58
C GLN A 64 3.26 36.18 -6.83
N GLU A 65 2.68 34.98 -6.72
CA GLU A 65 2.10 34.23 -7.83
C GLU A 65 0.72 33.69 -7.47
N GLU A 66 -0.11 33.42 -8.48
CA GLU A 66 -1.43 32.82 -8.29
C GLU A 66 -1.31 31.31 -8.02
N ILE A 67 -1.15 30.97 -6.73
CA ILE A 67 -0.92 29.59 -6.25
C ILE A 67 -2.20 28.85 -5.85
N CYS A 68 -3.37 29.53 -5.85
CA CYS A 68 -4.64 28.93 -5.42
C CYS A 68 -5.69 28.93 -6.53
N GLY A 69 -6.27 27.76 -6.78
CA GLY A 69 -7.32 27.58 -7.79
C GLY A 69 -8.75 27.52 -7.26
N CYS A 70 -9.02 27.90 -6.01
CA CYS A 70 -10.37 27.87 -5.43
C CYS A 70 -11.27 28.95 -6.06
N ALA A 71 -12.59 28.82 -5.93
CA ALA A 71 -13.52 29.76 -6.56
C ALA A 71 -13.30 31.21 -6.07
N LEU A 72 -13.01 31.38 -4.77
CA LEU A 72 -12.75 32.68 -4.16
C LEU A 72 -11.50 33.34 -4.74
N CYS A 73 -10.38 32.60 -4.83
CA CYS A 73 -9.12 33.14 -5.35
C CYS A 73 -9.16 33.36 -6.88
N ARG A 74 -10.09 32.72 -7.60
CA ARG A 74 -10.32 33.03 -9.02
C ARG A 74 -11.07 34.36 -9.21
N GLU A 75 -12.02 34.66 -8.34
CA GLU A 75 -12.79 35.91 -8.39
C GLU A 75 -11.97 37.09 -7.85
N VAL A 76 -11.25 36.88 -6.75
CA VAL A 76 -10.37 37.87 -6.13
C VAL A 76 -8.98 37.24 -5.97
N PRO A 77 -8.07 37.49 -6.93
CA PRO A 77 -6.72 36.94 -6.92
C PRO A 77 -5.94 37.31 -5.66
N LEU A 78 -5.10 36.39 -5.18
CA LEU A 78 -4.39 36.55 -3.91
C LEU A 78 -3.38 37.70 -3.97
N VAL A 79 -2.70 37.87 -5.10
CA VAL A 79 -1.70 38.94 -5.28
C VAL A 79 -2.35 40.32 -5.14
N GLY A 80 -3.57 40.48 -5.67
CA GLY A 80 -4.34 41.73 -5.59
C GLY A 80 -5.04 41.97 -4.24
N LEU A 81 -5.10 40.94 -3.37
CA LEU A 81 -5.81 41.02 -2.09
C LEU A 81 -5.12 41.97 -1.11
N SER A 82 -3.79 42.12 -1.19
CA SER A 82 -2.98 42.98 -0.33
C SER A 82 -3.43 44.45 -0.33
N HIS A 83 -4.01 44.93 -1.43
CA HIS A 83 -4.50 46.30 -1.59
C HIS A 83 -5.88 46.57 -0.99
N ARG A 84 -6.59 45.53 -0.52
CA ARG A 84 -7.93 45.66 0.08
C ARG A 84 -7.84 46.09 1.56
N PRO A 85 -8.90 46.66 2.15
CA PRO A 85 -8.97 46.92 3.59
C PRO A 85 -8.73 45.66 4.42
N VAL A 86 -8.13 45.82 5.61
CA VAL A 86 -7.76 44.70 6.51
C VAL A 86 -8.92 43.74 6.75
N GLU A 87 -10.12 44.26 7.01
CA GLU A 87 -11.33 43.48 7.28
C GLU A 87 -11.74 42.60 6.08
N GLU A 88 -11.67 43.15 4.87
CA GLU A 88 -11.95 42.40 3.63
C GLU A 88 -10.91 41.31 3.40
N ARG A 89 -9.62 41.61 3.65
CA ARG A 89 -8.54 40.63 3.53
C ARG A 89 -8.73 39.48 4.51
N GLN A 90 -8.94 39.78 5.78
CA GLN A 90 -9.14 38.77 6.83
C GLN A 90 -10.38 37.92 6.56
N LEU A 91 -11.48 38.51 6.09
CA LEU A 91 -12.67 37.74 5.72
C LEU A 91 -12.41 36.82 4.53
N HIS A 92 -11.73 37.32 3.48
CA HIS A 92 -11.37 36.52 2.32
C HIS A 92 -10.46 35.34 2.73
N LEU A 93 -9.40 35.62 3.50
CA LEU A 93 -8.48 34.61 4.00
C LEU A 93 -9.17 33.58 4.88
N ALA A 94 -10.09 33.97 5.75
CA ALA A 94 -10.83 33.03 6.59
C ALA A 94 -11.68 32.08 5.74
N ARG A 95 -12.35 32.59 4.70
CA ARG A 95 -13.15 31.79 3.77
C ARG A 95 -12.27 30.85 2.94
N HIS A 96 -11.14 31.34 2.42
CA HIS A 96 -10.15 30.50 1.73
C HIS A 96 -9.64 29.38 2.64
N ASN A 97 -9.20 29.72 3.87
CA ASN A 97 -8.65 28.76 4.82
C ASN A 97 -9.67 27.67 5.17
N LEU A 98 -10.95 28.05 5.36
CA LEU A 98 -12.03 27.10 5.60
C LEU A 98 -12.26 26.18 4.39
N ASP A 99 -12.30 26.74 3.18
CA ASP A 99 -12.41 25.97 1.93
C ASP A 99 -11.26 24.97 1.76
N GLN A 100 -10.02 25.38 2.06
CA GLN A 100 -8.86 24.47 2.03
C GLN A 100 -9.00 23.33 3.04
N CYS A 101 -9.45 23.62 4.27
CA CYS A 101 -9.74 22.59 5.26
C CYS A 101 -10.79 21.58 4.75
N LEU A 102 -11.93 22.07 4.24
CA LEU A 102 -13.02 21.23 3.77
C LEU A 102 -12.63 20.39 2.55
N ARG A 103 -11.87 20.97 1.61
CA ARG A 103 -11.31 20.25 0.46
C ARG A 103 -10.34 19.16 0.90
N GLU A 104 -9.48 19.43 1.87
CA GLU A 104 -8.53 18.44 2.34
C GLU A 104 -9.24 17.29 3.06
N ILE A 105 -10.25 17.57 3.89
CA ILE A 105 -11.12 16.51 4.45
C ILE A 105 -11.78 15.69 3.33
N ALA A 106 -12.24 16.32 2.25
CA ALA A 106 -12.81 15.59 1.11
C ALA A 106 -11.77 14.70 0.42
N ARG A 107 -10.52 15.15 0.25
CA ARG A 107 -9.40 14.35 -0.28
C ARG A 107 -9.06 13.17 0.63
N VAL A 108 -9.04 13.37 1.95
CA VAL A 108 -8.83 12.30 2.93
C VAL A 108 -9.91 11.23 2.81
N ARG A 109 -11.19 11.62 2.76
CA ARG A 109 -12.29 10.66 2.55
C ARG A 109 -12.17 9.91 1.23
N GLN A 110 -11.76 10.59 0.16
CA GLN A 110 -11.55 9.94 -1.13
C GLN A 110 -10.38 8.95 -1.08
N ALA A 111 -9.27 9.33 -0.44
CA ALA A 111 -8.13 8.44 -0.25
C ALA A 111 -8.48 7.21 0.59
N ILE A 112 -9.36 7.34 1.59
CA ILE A 112 -9.90 6.18 2.34
C ILE A 112 -10.64 5.22 1.40
N ARG A 113 -11.57 5.74 0.57
CA ARG A 113 -12.34 4.91 -0.39
C ARG A 113 -11.45 4.21 -1.41
N ASP A 114 -10.40 4.90 -1.87
CA ASP A 114 -9.46 4.38 -2.86
C ASP A 114 -8.40 3.47 -2.25
N GLY A 115 -8.33 3.37 -0.91
CA GLY A 115 -7.32 2.64 -0.17
C GLY A 115 -5.93 3.29 -0.22
N THR A 116 -5.83 4.59 -0.46
CA THR A 116 -4.59 5.36 -0.65
C THR A 116 -4.28 6.35 0.47
N LEU A 117 -4.87 6.17 1.67
CA LEU A 117 -4.69 7.09 2.79
C LEU A 117 -3.22 7.18 3.25
N TRP A 118 -2.48 6.06 3.27
CA TRP A 118 -1.06 6.06 3.58
C TRP A 118 -0.26 6.92 2.60
N GLU A 119 -0.51 6.78 1.30
CA GLU A 119 0.12 7.58 0.26
C GLU A 119 -0.19 9.07 0.42
N LEU A 120 -1.42 9.42 0.80
CA LEU A 120 -1.79 10.81 1.06
C LEU A 120 -1.03 11.35 2.29
N ALA A 121 -1.01 10.60 3.40
CA ALA A 121 -0.31 10.99 4.62
C ALA A 121 1.19 11.20 4.37
N GLU A 122 1.84 10.33 3.59
CA GLU A 122 3.26 10.48 3.20
C GLU A 122 3.51 11.76 2.39
N ARG A 123 2.64 12.09 1.43
CA ARG A 123 2.78 13.33 0.65
C ARG A 123 2.63 14.56 1.52
N ARG A 124 1.71 14.54 2.50
CA ARG A 124 1.51 15.65 3.45
C ARG A 124 2.68 15.77 4.42
N ALA A 125 3.19 14.65 4.91
CA ALA A 125 4.33 14.61 5.81
C ALA A 125 5.60 15.23 5.20
N GLY A 126 5.78 15.12 3.88
CA GLY A 126 6.85 15.80 3.17
C GLY A 126 6.79 17.34 3.23
N GLY A 127 5.69 17.94 3.67
CA GLY A 127 5.54 19.40 3.80
C GLY A 127 6.20 20.00 5.05
N HIS A 128 6.52 19.21 6.08
CA HIS A 128 7.14 19.74 7.30
C HIS A 128 7.93 18.67 8.06
N PRO A 129 9.16 18.96 8.55
CA PRO A 129 10.00 17.98 9.26
C PRO A 129 9.28 17.30 10.44
N ALA A 130 8.64 18.06 11.33
CA ALA A 130 7.90 17.48 12.46
C ALA A 130 6.75 16.53 12.04
N LEU A 131 6.16 16.74 10.85
CA LEU A 131 5.11 15.84 10.34
C LEU A 131 5.72 14.58 9.73
N TYR A 132 6.89 14.71 9.10
CA TYR A 132 7.71 13.58 8.67
C TYR A 132 8.11 12.70 9.87
N ASP A 133 8.65 13.30 10.93
CA ASP A 133 9.03 12.58 12.16
C ASP A 133 7.83 11.87 12.80
N ALA A 134 6.66 12.53 12.82
CA ALA A 134 5.43 11.93 13.33
C ALA A 134 4.97 10.72 12.48
N LEU A 135 5.13 10.77 11.16
CA LEU A 135 4.82 9.67 10.28
C LEU A 135 5.84 8.53 10.39
N GLU A 136 7.12 8.84 10.57
CA GLU A 136 8.17 7.85 10.83
C GLU A 136 7.88 7.08 12.13
N ALA A 137 7.57 7.80 13.21
CA ALA A 137 7.15 7.21 14.48
C ALA A 137 5.88 6.35 14.34
N THR A 138 4.98 6.71 13.41
CA THR A 138 3.77 5.93 13.09
C THR A 138 4.14 4.56 12.49
N GLY A 139 5.17 4.48 11.65
CA GLY A 139 5.69 3.22 11.13
C GLY A 139 6.19 2.27 12.24
N GLY A 140 6.84 2.81 13.27
CA GLY A 140 7.26 2.06 14.45
C GLY A 140 6.11 1.44 15.25
N ALA A 141 4.90 2.00 15.14
CA ALA A 141 3.69 1.51 15.78
C ALA A 141 2.82 0.61 14.86
N GLY A 142 3.38 0.10 13.75
CA GLY A 142 2.64 -0.62 12.72
C GLY A 142 1.77 -1.80 13.20
N GLN A 143 2.14 -2.44 14.32
CA GLN A 143 1.36 -3.51 14.95
C GLN A 143 -0.06 -3.05 15.33
N LEU A 144 -0.23 -1.79 15.75
CA LEU A 144 -1.53 -1.25 16.15
C LEU A 144 -2.52 -1.14 14.97
N PHE A 145 -2.01 -1.09 13.75
CA PHE A 145 -2.82 -0.97 12.55
C PHE A 145 -3.21 -2.33 11.96
N LEU A 146 -2.48 -3.41 12.28
CA LEU A 146 -2.73 -4.74 11.69
C LEU A 146 -4.17 -5.26 11.85
N PRO A 147 -4.92 -5.01 12.94
CA PRO A 147 -6.29 -5.46 13.04
C PRO A 147 -7.24 -4.85 11.99
N VAL A 148 -6.95 -3.63 11.52
CA VAL A 148 -7.81 -2.88 10.58
C VAL A 148 -7.17 -2.72 9.19
N GLU A 149 -5.91 -3.08 9.03
CA GLU A 149 -5.19 -2.97 7.77
C GLU A 149 -5.73 -3.99 6.75
N PRO A 150 -6.26 -3.56 5.58
CA PRO A 150 -6.75 -4.47 4.54
C PRO A 150 -5.69 -5.47 4.09
N TYR A 151 -6.09 -6.72 3.83
CA TYR A 151 -5.19 -7.77 3.31
C TYR A 151 -4.66 -7.45 1.91
N SER A 152 -5.45 -6.76 1.09
CA SER A 152 -5.04 -6.36 -0.24
C SER A 152 -5.63 -5.01 -0.64
N ARG A 153 -4.92 -4.34 -1.54
CA ARG A 153 -5.37 -3.12 -2.23
C ARG A 153 -5.13 -3.29 -3.73
N ARG A 154 -5.65 -2.37 -4.54
CA ARG A 154 -5.45 -2.38 -5.99
C ARG A 154 -3.97 -2.38 -6.38
N THR A 155 -3.14 -1.60 -5.70
CA THR A 155 -1.71 -1.46 -6.01
C THR A 155 -0.96 -0.97 -4.79
N PHE A 156 0.18 -1.57 -4.46
CA PHE A 156 1.12 -1.02 -3.48
C PHE A 156 1.96 0.08 -4.14
N ARG A 157 1.92 1.31 -3.62
CA ARG A 157 2.66 2.44 -4.22
C ARG A 157 3.75 2.92 -3.28
N PHE A 158 4.99 2.82 -3.75
CA PHE A 158 6.12 3.48 -3.10
C PHE A 158 6.00 4.99 -3.33
N VAL A 159 5.90 5.75 -2.24
CA VAL A 159 5.84 7.22 -2.26
C VAL A 159 7.13 7.80 -1.67
N SER A 160 7.56 7.28 -0.52
CA SER A 160 8.80 7.67 0.15
C SER A 160 9.43 6.45 0.84
N PRO A 161 10.66 6.55 1.39
CA PRO A 161 11.23 5.47 2.20
C PRO A 161 10.31 5.00 3.35
N LEU A 162 9.46 5.88 3.89
CA LEU A 162 8.47 5.53 4.92
C LEU A 162 7.37 4.57 4.40
N SER A 163 7.20 4.43 3.09
CA SER A 163 6.33 3.39 2.52
C SER A 163 6.76 1.98 2.95
N LEU A 164 8.04 1.78 3.27
CA LEU A 164 8.59 0.49 3.67
C LEU A 164 8.25 0.10 5.12
N SER A 165 7.79 1.06 5.94
CA SER A 165 7.36 0.81 7.32
C SER A 165 5.84 0.66 7.47
N ARG A 166 5.09 0.66 6.36
CA ARG A 166 3.62 0.51 6.39
C ARG A 166 3.21 -0.87 6.97
N PRO A 167 2.07 -0.94 7.69
CA PRO A 167 1.57 -2.18 8.28
C PRO A 167 1.35 -3.33 7.27
N THR A 168 1.03 -3.01 6.02
CA THR A 168 0.98 -4.00 4.93
C THR A 168 2.29 -4.79 4.82
N LEU A 169 3.44 -4.13 4.84
CA LEU A 169 4.72 -4.82 4.68
C LEU A 169 5.13 -5.57 5.94
N LEU A 170 4.71 -5.09 7.12
CA LEU A 170 4.85 -5.83 8.36
C LEU A 170 4.08 -7.16 8.31
N ARG A 171 2.82 -7.13 7.86
CA ARG A 171 2.00 -8.34 7.64
C ARG A 171 2.64 -9.26 6.61
N TRP A 172 3.13 -8.69 5.52
CA TRP A 172 3.78 -9.40 4.43
C TRP A 172 5.02 -10.17 4.90
N SER A 173 5.96 -9.49 5.57
CA SER A 173 7.18 -10.09 6.09
C SER A 173 6.88 -11.21 7.09
N ALA A 174 5.98 -10.97 8.05
CA ALA A 174 5.55 -12.00 8.99
C ALA A 174 4.87 -13.19 8.28
N GLY A 175 4.17 -12.95 7.18
CA GLY A 175 3.59 -13.99 6.33
C GLY A 175 4.64 -14.84 5.63
N LEU A 176 5.66 -14.20 5.04
CA LEU A 176 6.78 -14.89 4.39
C LEU A 176 7.54 -15.78 5.37
N GLU A 177 7.81 -15.30 6.58
CA GLU A 177 8.43 -16.08 7.65
C GLU A 177 7.61 -17.32 8.01
N ARG A 178 6.29 -17.19 8.13
CA ARG A 178 5.39 -18.34 8.37
C ARG A 178 5.41 -19.32 7.21
N TYR A 179 5.29 -18.83 5.98
CA TYR A 179 5.26 -19.66 4.77
C TYR A 179 6.58 -20.43 4.56
N GLY A 180 7.71 -19.84 4.94
CA GLY A 180 9.03 -20.46 4.81
C GLY A 180 9.45 -21.39 5.95
N ARG A 181 8.76 -21.38 7.10
CA ARG A 181 9.22 -22.05 8.34
C ARG A 181 9.43 -23.56 8.20
N ASP A 182 8.52 -24.24 7.51
CA ASP A 182 8.51 -25.70 7.38
C ASP A 182 8.92 -26.16 5.97
N ARG A 183 9.64 -25.29 5.24
CA ARG A 183 10.08 -25.55 3.87
C ARG A 183 11.51 -26.12 3.86
N GLY A 184 11.79 -26.85 2.78
CA GLY A 184 13.06 -27.49 2.51
C GLY A 184 14.12 -26.47 2.05
N PRO A 185 15.14 -26.94 1.31
CA PRO A 185 16.26 -26.07 0.92
C PRO A 185 15.77 -24.86 0.10
N ARG A 186 16.41 -23.71 0.34
CA ARG A 186 16.05 -22.45 -0.28
C ARG A 186 16.97 -22.15 -1.46
N HIS A 187 16.38 -21.97 -2.64
CA HIS A 187 17.11 -21.71 -3.87
C HIS A 187 16.65 -20.39 -4.51
N ARG A 188 17.61 -19.55 -4.91
CA ARG A 188 17.34 -18.28 -5.56
C ARG A 188 17.24 -18.47 -7.08
N VAL A 189 16.19 -17.93 -7.69
CA VAL A 189 15.97 -17.91 -9.15
C VAL A 189 16.03 -16.52 -9.71
N ARG A 190 16.25 -16.45 -11.03
CA ARG A 190 16.65 -15.22 -11.73
C ARG A 190 15.49 -14.38 -12.25
N GLY A 191 14.35 -15.00 -12.49
CA GLY A 191 13.19 -14.34 -13.07
C GLY A 191 11.90 -14.86 -12.47
N ARG A 192 10.83 -14.09 -12.66
CA ARG A 192 9.47 -14.54 -12.30
C ARG A 192 8.90 -15.30 -13.50
N PRO A 193 8.69 -16.62 -13.43
CA PRO A 193 8.04 -17.33 -14.51
C PRO A 193 6.51 -17.13 -14.44
N LEU A 194 6.03 -15.91 -14.74
CA LEU A 194 4.61 -15.51 -14.58
C LEU A 194 3.72 -15.78 -15.81
N SER A 195 4.28 -16.39 -16.85
CA SER A 195 3.51 -16.85 -18.01
C SER A 195 3.64 -18.37 -18.14
N PRO A 196 2.64 -19.07 -18.70
CA PRO A 196 2.73 -20.49 -19.03
C PRO A 196 3.97 -20.83 -19.86
N GLU A 197 4.43 -19.88 -20.67
CA GLU A 197 5.67 -19.99 -21.43
C GLU A 197 6.92 -19.88 -20.55
N ALA A 198 6.95 -18.94 -19.61
CA ALA A 198 8.04 -18.81 -18.66
C ALA A 198 8.03 -19.92 -17.60
N LEU A 199 6.87 -20.54 -17.31
CA LEU A 199 6.75 -21.73 -16.45
C LEU A 199 7.44 -22.95 -17.06
N ARG A 200 7.67 -23.00 -18.38
CA ARG A 200 8.53 -24.02 -19.00
C ARG A 200 10.00 -23.91 -18.53
N ALA A 201 10.41 -22.70 -18.15
CA ALA A 201 11.70 -22.39 -17.55
C ALA A 201 11.64 -22.33 -16.01
N ALA A 202 10.53 -22.75 -15.39
CA ALA A 202 10.45 -22.88 -13.96
C ALA A 202 11.42 -23.97 -13.47
N PRO A 203 11.94 -23.87 -12.24
CA PRO A 203 12.85 -24.86 -11.68
C PRO A 203 12.26 -26.28 -11.71
N PRO A 204 13.08 -27.34 -11.77
CA PRO A 204 12.54 -28.69 -11.63
C PRO A 204 11.86 -28.85 -10.26
N LEU A 205 10.74 -29.57 -10.24
CA LEU A 205 10.13 -30.06 -9.01
C LEU A 205 10.83 -31.37 -8.62
N GLY A 206 11.02 -31.58 -7.33
CA GLY A 206 11.54 -32.81 -6.76
C GLY A 206 10.56 -33.99 -6.88
N PRO A 207 10.89 -35.14 -6.28
CA PRO A 207 10.10 -36.36 -6.40
C PRO A 207 8.67 -36.25 -5.85
N GLU A 208 8.43 -35.33 -4.91
CA GLU A 208 7.10 -35.02 -4.36
C GLU A 208 6.27 -34.10 -5.28
N GLY A 209 6.80 -33.73 -6.44
CA GLY A 209 6.11 -32.94 -7.45
C GLY A 209 5.64 -31.57 -6.91
N PRO A 210 4.36 -31.20 -7.07
CA PRO A 210 3.84 -29.91 -6.61
C PRO A 210 3.93 -29.67 -5.09
N GLU A 211 4.04 -30.73 -4.29
CA GLU A 211 4.14 -30.64 -2.82
C GLU A 211 5.60 -30.53 -2.33
N ASP A 212 6.59 -30.62 -3.24
CA ASP A 212 8.01 -30.54 -2.91
C ASP A 212 8.32 -29.35 -1.97
N PRO A 213 8.94 -29.61 -0.80
CA PRO A 213 9.17 -28.59 0.22
C PRO A 213 10.21 -27.53 -0.20
N THR A 214 11.00 -27.77 -1.24
CA THR A 214 12.03 -26.85 -1.76
C THR A 214 11.48 -25.44 -1.97
N LEU A 215 12.14 -24.41 -1.45
CA LEU A 215 11.66 -23.02 -1.55
C LEU A 215 12.40 -22.25 -2.65
N TRP A 216 11.75 -22.08 -3.80
CA TRP A 216 12.27 -21.27 -4.90
C TRP A 216 11.89 -19.80 -4.72
N VAL A 217 12.88 -18.92 -4.56
CA VAL A 217 12.66 -17.48 -4.28
C VAL A 217 13.25 -16.59 -5.37
N VAL A 218 12.58 -15.48 -5.67
CA VAL A 218 13.05 -14.45 -6.59
C VAL A 218 13.32 -13.15 -5.84
N PRO A 219 14.42 -12.42 -6.13
CA PRO A 219 14.65 -11.11 -5.56
C PRO A 219 13.63 -10.10 -6.09
N THR A 220 13.06 -9.29 -5.20
CA THR A 220 12.17 -8.17 -5.53
C THR A 220 12.57 -6.93 -4.72
N PRO A 221 12.09 -5.72 -5.08
CA PRO A 221 12.35 -4.54 -4.25
C PRO A 221 11.71 -4.62 -2.84
N LEU A 222 10.81 -5.58 -2.59
CA LEU A 222 10.23 -5.87 -1.26
C LEU A 222 10.90 -7.07 -0.57
N GLY A 223 12.09 -7.47 -1.03
CA GLY A 223 12.82 -8.63 -0.52
C GLY A 223 12.68 -9.87 -1.40
N GLU A 224 13.17 -11.00 -0.92
CA GLU A 224 13.07 -12.28 -1.61
C GLU A 224 11.70 -12.91 -1.40
N VAL A 225 11.05 -13.28 -2.50
CA VAL A 225 9.65 -13.74 -2.49
C VAL A 225 9.58 -15.14 -3.11
N PRO A 226 8.91 -16.11 -2.45
CA PRO A 226 8.61 -17.41 -3.05
C PRO A 226 7.87 -17.25 -4.37
N LEU A 227 8.21 -18.05 -5.38
CA LEU A 227 7.65 -17.92 -6.72
C LEU A 227 6.12 -17.93 -6.73
N GLU A 228 5.52 -18.76 -5.87
CA GLU A 228 4.06 -18.91 -5.71
C GLU A 228 3.38 -17.63 -5.21
N LEU A 229 4.12 -16.69 -4.62
CA LEU A 229 3.59 -15.48 -4.00
C LEU A 229 3.95 -14.22 -4.79
N THR A 230 4.52 -14.36 -5.99
CA THR A 230 5.01 -13.22 -6.77
C THR A 230 3.91 -12.42 -7.47
N GLU A 231 2.71 -12.99 -7.63
CA GLU A 231 1.56 -12.34 -8.26
C GLU A 231 0.63 -11.63 -7.27
N ILE A 232 0.75 -11.92 -5.96
CA ILE A 232 -0.15 -11.39 -4.95
C ILE A 232 0.29 -10.02 -4.44
N TYR A 233 -0.66 -9.27 -3.89
CA TYR A 233 -0.38 -8.03 -3.17
C TYR A 233 0.50 -8.31 -1.94
N PRO A 234 1.52 -7.48 -1.66
CA PRO A 234 1.88 -6.22 -2.29
C PRO A 234 2.91 -6.33 -3.42
N VAL A 235 3.33 -7.53 -3.84
CA VAL A 235 4.44 -7.72 -4.78
C VAL A 235 4.02 -7.62 -6.24
N GLY A 236 2.99 -8.36 -6.63
CA GLY A 236 2.49 -8.41 -8.00
C GLY A 236 1.96 -7.05 -8.47
N PRO A 237 0.90 -6.52 -7.83
CA PRO A 237 0.38 -5.20 -8.13
C PRO A 237 1.16 -4.13 -7.35
N SER A 238 2.35 -3.75 -7.83
CA SER A 238 3.18 -2.74 -7.18
C SER A 238 3.73 -1.69 -8.14
N LEU A 239 3.83 -0.46 -7.66
CA LEU A 239 4.57 0.65 -8.25
C LEU A 239 5.72 0.96 -7.31
N LEU A 240 6.84 0.28 -7.54
CA LEU A 240 8.06 0.41 -6.75
C LEU A 240 9.09 1.17 -7.56
N ARG A 241 9.98 1.90 -6.87
CA ARG A 241 11.19 2.41 -7.50
C ARG A 241 11.97 1.23 -8.07
N ALA A 242 12.41 1.31 -9.32
CA ALA A 242 13.22 0.27 -9.93
C ALA A 242 14.47 0.04 -9.07
N GLY A 243 14.62 -1.18 -8.56
CA GLY A 243 15.90 -1.63 -8.01
C GLY A 243 16.89 -1.89 -9.14
N PRO A 244 18.18 -2.14 -8.82
CA PRO A 244 19.13 -2.59 -9.83
C PRO A 244 18.56 -3.80 -10.56
N ARG A 245 18.54 -3.75 -11.90
CA ARG A 245 18.32 -4.95 -12.71
C ARG A 245 19.52 -5.86 -12.43
N LEU A 246 19.29 -6.96 -11.73
CA LEU A 246 20.29 -8.01 -11.63
C LEU A 246 20.46 -8.57 -13.05
N GLU A 247 21.57 -8.21 -13.71
CA GLU A 247 22.07 -9.00 -14.83
C GLU A 247 22.50 -10.35 -14.28
N LEU A 248 22.00 -11.39 -14.93
CA LEU A 248 21.99 -12.73 -14.41
C LEU A 248 22.52 -13.62 -15.52
N PRO A 249 23.58 -14.41 -15.27
CA PRO A 249 24.08 -15.36 -16.26
C PRO A 249 22.95 -16.25 -16.82
N PRO A 250 23.15 -16.84 -18.01
CA PRO A 250 22.15 -17.69 -18.63
C PRO A 250 21.68 -18.79 -17.65
N PRO A 251 20.41 -19.23 -17.75
CA PRO A 251 19.93 -20.32 -16.91
C PRO A 251 20.86 -21.52 -17.07
N GLU A 252 21.35 -22.06 -15.95
CA GLU A 252 22.02 -23.36 -16.00
C GLU A 252 21.03 -24.39 -16.50
N ALA A 253 21.46 -25.20 -17.46
CA ALA A 253 20.64 -26.29 -17.96
C ALA A 253 20.23 -27.18 -16.78
N PRO A 254 18.94 -27.47 -16.60
CA PRO A 254 18.50 -28.31 -15.50
C PRO A 254 19.16 -29.68 -15.64
N GLY A 255 19.65 -30.22 -14.52
CA GLY A 255 20.12 -31.60 -14.45
C GLY A 255 19.03 -32.59 -14.89
N PRO A 256 19.41 -33.80 -15.32
CA PRO A 256 18.49 -34.76 -15.92
C PRO A 256 17.44 -35.21 -14.90
N GLY A 257 16.22 -34.68 -15.03
CA GLY A 257 15.04 -35.00 -14.23
C GLY A 257 13.81 -35.15 -15.14
N SER A 258 13.01 -36.18 -14.87
CA SER A 258 12.25 -37.03 -15.81
C SER A 258 10.87 -36.52 -16.26
N GLY A 259 10.75 -35.27 -16.71
CA GLY A 259 9.48 -34.74 -17.20
C GLY A 259 9.63 -33.82 -18.41
N GLY A 260 8.76 -33.97 -19.40
CA GLY A 260 8.68 -33.06 -20.55
C GLY A 260 8.27 -31.64 -20.13
N PRO A 261 8.44 -30.63 -21.00
CA PRO A 261 8.12 -29.23 -20.67
C PRO A 261 6.67 -28.97 -20.25
N VAL A 262 5.72 -29.79 -20.73
CA VAL A 262 4.28 -29.67 -20.44
C VAL A 262 3.95 -30.18 -19.02
N ASP A 263 4.48 -31.33 -18.64
CA ASP A 263 4.35 -31.93 -17.31
C ASP A 263 4.92 -31.00 -16.22
N ARG A 264 6.06 -30.36 -16.51
CA ARG A 264 6.66 -29.35 -15.63
C ARG A 264 5.76 -28.12 -15.43
N ALA A 265 5.12 -27.63 -16.49
CA ALA A 265 4.25 -26.46 -16.40
C ALA A 265 2.95 -26.76 -15.62
N GLU A 266 2.39 -27.96 -15.77
CA GLU A 266 1.22 -28.42 -15.00
C GLU A 266 1.55 -28.61 -13.52
N GLY A 267 2.70 -29.22 -13.20
CA GLY A 267 3.16 -29.38 -11.82
C GLY A 267 3.34 -28.02 -11.11
N TRP A 268 3.98 -27.05 -11.78
CA TRP A 268 4.13 -25.70 -11.22
C TRP A 268 2.82 -24.94 -11.10
N THR A 269 1.91 -25.15 -12.04
CA THR A 269 0.56 -24.60 -12.00
C THR A 269 -0.17 -25.05 -10.74
N LEU A 270 -0.15 -26.36 -10.43
CA LEU A 270 -0.76 -26.88 -9.22
C LEU A 270 -0.05 -26.36 -7.96
N ARG A 271 1.29 -26.36 -7.96
CA ARG A 271 2.11 -25.83 -6.87
C ARG A 271 1.79 -24.37 -6.55
N HIS A 272 1.62 -23.53 -7.58
CA HIS A 272 1.22 -22.13 -7.40
C HIS A 272 -0.12 -22.03 -6.69
N VAL A 273 -1.13 -22.82 -7.10
CA VAL A 273 -2.43 -22.84 -6.41
C VAL A 273 -2.28 -23.28 -4.96
N LEU A 274 -1.57 -24.39 -4.69
CA LEU A 274 -1.35 -24.89 -3.33
C LEU A 274 -0.66 -23.85 -2.44
N GLY A 275 0.35 -23.15 -2.97
CA GLY A 275 1.03 -22.06 -2.27
C GLY A 275 0.10 -20.88 -1.95
N LEU A 276 -0.78 -20.50 -2.87
CA LEU A 276 -1.79 -19.45 -2.64
C LEU A 276 -2.82 -19.87 -1.58
N LEU A 277 -3.33 -21.10 -1.65
CA LEU A 277 -4.27 -21.64 -0.66
C LEU A 277 -3.63 -21.62 0.75
N GLU A 278 -2.39 -22.08 0.85
CA GLU A 278 -1.63 -22.08 2.10
C GLU A 278 -1.36 -20.67 2.62
N TRP A 279 -1.04 -19.73 1.73
CA TRP A 279 -0.80 -18.34 2.11
C TRP A 279 -2.05 -17.69 2.73
N VAL A 280 -3.21 -17.91 2.12
CA VAL A 280 -4.48 -17.29 2.55
C VAL A 280 -5.04 -17.98 3.78
N TRP A 281 -5.02 -19.31 3.82
CA TRP A 281 -5.77 -20.12 4.79
C TRP A 281 -4.92 -20.97 5.72
N GLY A 282 -3.61 -21.02 5.49
CA GLY A 282 -2.70 -21.90 6.22
C GLY A 282 -2.73 -23.34 5.71
N ARG A 283 -1.71 -24.10 6.13
CA ARG A 283 -1.47 -25.48 5.68
C ARG A 283 -2.61 -26.45 6.04
N SER A 284 -3.13 -26.37 7.25
CA SER A 284 -4.19 -27.28 7.71
C SER A 284 -5.47 -27.15 6.89
N LEU A 285 -5.92 -25.91 6.60
CA LEU A 285 -7.13 -25.71 5.80
C LEU A 285 -6.89 -26.03 4.32
N ARG A 286 -5.70 -25.71 3.79
CA ARG A 286 -5.26 -26.15 2.46
C ARG A 286 -5.40 -27.67 2.30
N GLU A 287 -4.88 -28.45 3.23
CA GLU A 287 -4.96 -29.93 3.20
C GLU A 287 -6.43 -30.44 3.19
N GLN A 288 -7.35 -29.73 3.83
CA GLN A 288 -8.78 -30.07 3.79
C GLN A 288 -9.44 -29.70 2.45
N LEU A 289 -9.03 -28.59 1.84
CA LEU A 289 -9.55 -28.12 0.56
C LEU A 289 -9.09 -28.96 -0.64
N VAL A 290 -7.92 -29.60 -0.53
CA VAL A 290 -7.26 -30.36 -1.61
C VAL A 290 -7.59 -31.86 -1.55
N ARG A 291 -8.62 -32.28 -0.81
CA ARG A 291 -9.07 -33.69 -0.75
C ARG A 291 -9.53 -34.25 -2.11
N GLU A 292 -9.90 -33.37 -3.03
CA GLU A 292 -10.32 -33.68 -4.39
C GLU A 292 -9.40 -32.95 -5.39
N PRO A 293 -9.21 -33.47 -6.62
CA PRO A 293 -8.28 -32.90 -7.59
C PRO A 293 -8.72 -31.49 -8.03
N LEU A 294 -7.80 -30.53 -7.87
CA LEU A 294 -8.01 -29.15 -8.29
C LEU A 294 -7.55 -28.94 -9.74
N ARG A 295 -8.34 -28.21 -10.53
CA ARG A 295 -7.99 -27.83 -11.90
C ARG A 295 -7.83 -26.32 -12.04
N PRO A 296 -6.59 -25.80 -12.12
CA PRO A 296 -6.34 -24.38 -12.33
C PRO A 296 -6.69 -23.96 -13.77
N VAL A 297 -7.33 -22.80 -13.92
CA VAL A 297 -7.70 -22.22 -15.21
C VAL A 297 -6.95 -20.91 -15.38
N HIS A 298 -6.11 -20.86 -16.42
CA HIS A 298 -5.30 -19.68 -16.76
C HIS A 298 -5.90 -18.90 -17.92
N SER A 299 -5.64 -17.59 -17.91
CA SER A 299 -5.92 -16.71 -19.03
C SER A 299 -5.01 -17.04 -20.21
N ARG A 300 -5.58 -17.30 -21.39
CA ARG A 300 -4.78 -17.50 -22.62
C ARG A 300 -4.00 -16.25 -23.03
N ALA A 301 -4.52 -15.06 -22.75
CA ALA A 301 -3.91 -13.79 -23.15
C ALA A 301 -2.77 -13.34 -22.21
N THR A 302 -2.90 -13.62 -20.91
CA THR A 302 -1.99 -13.08 -19.88
C THR A 302 -1.24 -14.14 -19.12
N GLY A 303 -1.59 -15.42 -19.29
CA GLY A 303 -0.97 -16.51 -18.56
C GLY A 303 -1.35 -16.64 -17.09
N ARG A 304 -1.95 -15.60 -16.48
CA ARG A 304 -2.33 -15.55 -15.06
C ARG A 304 -3.46 -16.50 -14.69
N LEU A 305 -3.43 -16.99 -13.44
CA LEU A 305 -4.49 -17.79 -12.84
C LEU A 305 -5.78 -16.97 -12.75
N ARG A 306 -6.91 -17.58 -13.15
CA ARG A 306 -8.23 -16.92 -13.15
C ARG A 306 -9.24 -17.64 -12.28
N ARG A 307 -9.26 -18.97 -12.32
CA ARG A 307 -10.18 -19.81 -11.55
C ARG A 307 -9.48 -21.07 -11.10
N VAL A 308 -9.92 -21.62 -9.98
CA VAL A 308 -9.57 -22.97 -9.55
C VAL A 308 -10.88 -23.75 -9.58
N LEU A 309 -10.94 -24.81 -10.37
CA LEU A 309 -12.13 -25.64 -10.50
C LEU A 309 -11.99 -26.89 -9.64
N ARG A 310 -13.11 -27.33 -9.08
CA ARG A 310 -13.29 -28.60 -8.37
C ARG A 310 -14.56 -29.24 -8.92
N ASP A 311 -14.45 -30.46 -9.45
CA ASP A 311 -15.54 -31.18 -10.13
C ASP A 311 -16.32 -30.37 -11.18
N GLY A 312 -15.61 -29.47 -11.89
CA GLY A 312 -16.20 -28.60 -12.91
C GLY A 312 -16.87 -27.32 -12.37
N ALA A 313 -17.04 -27.18 -11.07
CA ALA A 313 -17.50 -25.95 -10.41
C ALA A 313 -16.31 -25.07 -9.96
N SER A 314 -16.53 -23.77 -9.78
CA SER A 314 -15.51 -22.92 -9.15
C SER A 314 -15.44 -23.25 -7.66
N LEU A 315 -14.22 -23.49 -7.18
CA LEU A 315 -13.91 -23.48 -5.76
C LEU A 315 -14.09 -22.07 -5.19
#